data_AF-A0A0C3CQ68-F1
#
_entry.id   AF-A0A0C3CQ68-F1
#
_cell.length_a   1.000
_cell.length_b   1.000
_cell.length_c   1.000
_cell.angle_alpha   90.00
_cell.angle_beta   90.00
_cell.angle_gamma   90.00
#
_symmetry.space_group_name_H-M   'P 1'
#
loop_
_entity.id
_entity.type
_entity.pdbx_description
1 polymer ?
#
loop_
_entity_poly.entity_id
_entity_poly.type
_entity_poly.pdbx_seq_one_letter_code
_entity_poly.pdbx_strand_id
1 'polypeptide(L)' 'KARYDRWNEEFQKVQAEMFWTTLWFKHQENEWERRFTKAIEPGHRAYAAKQQNIWERFRKKAKESFQGQMTRIE' A
#
# COMPACT_ATOMS: atom_id res chain seq x y z
N LYS A 1 22.70 -9.13 -24.02
CA LYS A 1 22.06 -7.81 -24.21
C LYS A 1 20.54 -7.92 -24.01
N ALA A 2 19.75 -8.36 -25.01
CA ALA A 2 18.28 -8.45 -24.88
C ALA A 2 17.70 -9.13 -23.62
N ARG A 3 18.29 -10.25 -23.16
CA ARG A 3 17.85 -10.92 -21.91
C ARG A 3 18.17 -10.12 -20.64
N TYR A 4 19.30 -9.43 -20.64
CA TYR A 4 19.72 -8.59 -19.52
C TYR A 4 18.87 -7.32 -19.45
N ASP A 5 18.63 -6.67 -20.59
CA ASP A 5 17.81 -5.46 -20.66
C ASP A 5 16.37 -5.75 -20.21
N ARG A 6 15.79 -6.86 -20.68
CA ARG A 6 14.47 -7.33 -20.22
C ARG A 6 14.45 -7.60 -18.71
N TRP A 7 15.48 -8.22 -18.15
CA TRP A 7 15.54 -8.47 -16.71
C TRP A 7 15.56 -7.16 -15.91
N ASN A 8 16.33 -6.18 -16.38
CA ASN A 8 16.37 -4.86 -15.76
C ASN A 8 15.01 -4.14 -15.84
N GLU A 9 14.31 -4.21 -16.98
CA GLU A 9 12.96 -3.66 -17.12
C GLU A 9 11.96 -4.30 -16.16
N GLU A 10 11.93 -5.63 -16.09
CA GLU A 10 11.04 -6.35 -15.17
C GLU A 10 11.34 -6.02 -13.71
N PHE A 11 12.62 -5.91 -13.36
CA PHE A 11 13.03 -5.48 -12.02
C PHE A 11 12.50 -4.08 -11.66
N GLN A 12 12.65 -3.11 -12.58
CA GLN A 12 12.15 -1.75 -12.37
C GLN A 12 10.61 -1.71 -12.25
N LYS A 13 9.89 -2.53 -13.05
CA LYS A 13 8.43 -2.67 -12.94
C LYS A 13 8.02 -3.17 -11.57
N VAL A 14 8.67 -4.22 -11.07
CA VAL A 14 8.38 -4.78 -9.74
C VAL A 14 8.61 -3.73 -8.64
N GLN A 15 9.70 -2.97 -8.71
CA GLN A 15 9.96 -1.88 -7.75
C GLN A 15 8.85 -0.81 -7.79
N ALA A 16 8.42 -0.41 -8.99
CA ALA A 16 7.32 0.52 -9.15
C ALA A 16 6.01 -0.05 -8.59
N GLU A 17 5.66 -1.29 -8.91
CA GLU A 17 4.45 -1.95 -8.40
C GLU A 17 4.42 -2.04 -6.86
N MET A 18 5.55 -2.34 -6.22
CA MET A 18 5.69 -2.34 -4.75
C MET A 18 5.41 -0.95 -4.16
N PHE A 19 5.98 0.09 -4.77
CA PHE A 19 5.73 1.47 -4.36
C PHE A 19 4.26 1.86 -4.52
N TRP A 20 3.68 1.58 -5.69
CA TRP A 20 2.29 1.91 -6.02
C TRP A 20 1.30 1.16 -5.14
N THR A 21 1.57 -0.11 -4.81
CA THR A 21 0.77 -0.90 -3.87
C THR A 21 0.71 -0.24 -2.50
N THR A 22 1.84 0.27 -2.02
CA THR A 22 1.90 0.98 -0.73
C THR A 22 1.08 2.28 -0.75
N LEU A 23 1.15 3.04 -1.85
CA LEU A 23 0.35 4.25 -2.05
C LEU A 23 -1.14 3.93 -2.11
N TRP A 24 -1.52 2.84 -2.79
CA TRP A 24 -2.90 2.39 -2.87
C TRP A 24 -3.49 2.07 -1.50
N PHE A 25 -2.75 1.36 -0.64
CA PHE A 25 -3.21 1.11 0.73
C PHE A 25 -3.39 2.38 1.54
N LYS A 26 -2.51 3.38 1.37
CA LYS A 26 -2.70 4.70 2.02
C LYS A 26 -3.92 5.43 1.48
N HIS A 27 -4.17 5.36 0.17
CA HIS A 27 -5.38 5.93 -0.42
C HIS A 27 -6.65 5.29 0.18
N GLN A 28 -6.69 3.96 0.29
CA GLN A 28 -7.82 3.26 0.91
C GLN A 28 -8.00 3.63 2.39
N GLU A 29 -6.92 3.72 3.16
CA GLU A 29 -6.94 4.20 4.55
C GLU A 29 -7.62 5.58 4.65
N ASN A 30 -7.22 6.54 3.81
CA ASN A 30 -7.78 7.89 3.78
C ASN A 30 -9.25 7.90 3.32
N GLU A 31 -9.63 7.02 2.40
CA GLU A 31 -11.03 6.90 1.95
C GLU A 31 -11.95 6.41 3.08
N TRP A 32 -11.47 5.48 3.92
CA TRP A 32 -12.23 5.01 5.07
C TRP A 32 -12.26 6.03 6.21
N GLU A 33 -11.19 6.80 6.41
CA GLU A 33 -11.19 7.96 7.30
C GLU A 33 -12.24 9.00 6.86
N ARG A 34 -12.29 9.32 5.56
CA ARG A 34 -13.31 10.22 5.00
C ARG A 34 -14.73 9.70 5.25
N ARG A 35 -14.96 8.39 5.11
CA ARG A 35 -16.26 7.75 5.39
C ARG A 35 -16.59 7.80 6.88
N PHE A 36 -15.61 7.59 7.76
CA PHE A 36 -15.78 7.71 9.20
C PHE A 36 -16.24 9.12 9.58
N THR A 37 -15.59 10.17 9.05
CA THR A 37 -15.96 11.57 9.33
C THR A 37 -17.38 11.90 8.86
N LYS A 38 -17.83 11.33 7.74
CA LYS A 38 -19.16 11.55 7.17
C LYS A 38 -20.27 10.70 7.79
N ALA A 39 -19.92 9.64 8.52
CA ALA A 39 -20.91 8.74 9.09
C ALA A 39 -21.64 9.41 10.27
N ILE A 40 -22.97 9.31 10.26
CA ILE A 40 -23.84 9.78 11.35
C ILE A 40 -24.05 8.64 12.35
N GLU A 41 -24.43 7.46 11.85
CA GLU A 41 -24.71 6.31 12.67
C GLU A 41 -23.46 5.76 13.39
N PRO A 42 -23.55 5.47 14.71
CA PRO A 42 -22.44 4.90 15.47
C PRO A 42 -21.91 3.59 14.89
N GLY A 43 -22.80 2.74 14.36
CA GLY A 43 -22.40 1.47 13.73
C GLY A 43 -21.55 1.67 12.47
N HIS A 44 -21.91 2.65 11.63
CA HIS A 44 -21.13 3.00 10.44
C HIS A 44 -19.75 3.57 10.80
N ARG A 45 -19.68 4.40 11.86
CA ARG A 45 -18.41 4.89 12.39
C ARG A 45 -17.53 3.74 12.89
N ALA A 46 -18.08 2.82 13.68
CA ALA A 46 -17.34 1.66 14.18
C ALA A 46 -16.80 0.79 13.04
N TYR A 47 -17.61 0.54 12.01
CA TYR A 47 -17.18 -0.21 10.84
C TYR A 47 -16.11 0.52 10.02
N ALA A 48 -16.29 1.83 9.76
CA ALA A 48 -15.32 2.62 9.01
C ALA A 48 -13.96 2.70 9.73
N ALA A 49 -13.96 2.86 11.06
CA ALA A 49 -12.73 2.81 11.87
C ALA A 49 -12.02 1.45 11.78
N LYS A 50 -12.78 0.35 11.83
CA LYS A 50 -12.23 -1.00 11.62
C LYS A 50 -11.57 -1.14 10.24
N GLN A 51 -12.22 -0.65 9.20
CA GLN A 51 -11.67 -0.71 7.84
C GLN A 51 -10.42 0.14 7.69
N GLN A 52 -10.42 1.38 8.22
CA GLN A 52 -9.23 2.24 8.24
C GLN A 52 -8.04 1.52 8.88
N ASN A 53 -8.24 0.86 10.03
CA ASN A 53 -7.20 0.10 10.71
C ASN A 53 -6.65 -1.06 9.87
N ILE A 54 -7.52 -1.78 9.14
CA ILE A 54 -7.10 -2.88 8.25
C ILE A 54 -6.17 -2.35 7.15
N TRP A 55 -6.55 -1.25 6.49
CA TRP A 55 -5.74 -0.66 5.42
C TRP A 55 -4.43 -0.07 5.94
N GLU A 56 -4.45 0.54 7.14
CA GLU A 56 -3.24 0.99 7.81
C GLU A 56 -2.27 -0.18 8.05
N ARG A 57 -2.78 -1.33 8.53
CA ARG A 57 -1.96 -2.54 8.76
C ARG A 57 -1.38 -3.09 7.47
N PHE A 58 -2.15 -3.12 6.37
CA PHE A 58 -1.62 -3.51 5.07
C PHE A 58 -0.52 -2.57 4.59
N ARG A 59 -0.71 -1.26 4.73
CA ARG A 59 0.30 -0.25 4.39
C ARG A 59 1.60 -0.45 5.18
N LYS A 60 1.50 -0.64 6.51
CA LYS A 60 2.67 -0.88 7.37
C LYS A 60 3.41 -2.16 6.97
N LYS A 61 2.69 -3.27 6.83
CA LYS A 61 3.27 -4.56 6.41
C LYS A 61 3.92 -4.47 5.04
N ALA A 62 3.30 -3.78 4.07
CA ALA A 62 3.86 -3.58 2.74
C ALA A 62 5.18 -2.79 2.80
N LYS A 63 5.20 -1.67 3.54
CA LYS A 63 6.43 -0.89 3.75
C LYS A 63 7.55 -1.73 4.35
N GLU A 64 7.28 -2.43 5.45
CA GLU A 64 8.26 -3.30 6.11
C GLU A 64 8.78 -4.41 5.16
N SER A 65 7.88 -5.02 4.38
CA SER A 65 8.23 -6.12 3.48
C SER A 65 9.04 -5.63 2.26
N PHE A 66 8.74 -4.44 1.73
CA PHE A 66 9.39 -3.91 0.53
C PHE A 66 10.70 -3.17 0.84
N GLN A 67 10.81 -2.53 1.99
CA GLN A 67 11.98 -1.73 2.36
C GLN A 67 13.27 -2.58 2.45
N GLY A 68 13.17 -3.85 2.87
CA GLY A 68 14.30 -4.79 2.86
C GLY A 68 14.63 -5.41 1.49
N GLN A 69 13.74 -5.26 0.50
CA GLN A 69 13.95 -5.76 -0.86
C GLN A 69 14.48 -4.67 -1.80
N MET A 70 14.19 -3.39 -1.50
CA MET A 70 14.69 -2.24 -2.28
C MET A 70 16.15 -1.87 -2.00
N THR A 71 16.72 -2.30 -0.87
CA THR A 71 18.10 -1.95 -0.44
C THR A 71 19.16 -3.01 -0.74
N ARG A 72 18.79 -4.19 -1.26
CA ARG A 72 19.69 -5.35 -1.38
C ARG A 72 20.61 -5.37 -2.60
N ILE A 73 20.77 -4.25 -3.30
CA ILE A 73 21.60 -4.20 -4.51
C ILE A 73 22.42 -2.91 -4.50
N GLU A 74 23.55 -2.94 -3.79
CA GLU A 74 24.75 -2.14 -4.08
C GLU A 74 25.80 -3.05 -4.70
#